data_AF-A0A1Q7DZR6-F1
#
_entry.id   AF-A0A1Q7DZR6-F1
#
_cell.length_a   1.000
_cell.length_b   1.000
_cell.length_c   1.000
_cell.angle_alpha   90.00
_cell.angle_beta   90.00
_cell.angle_gamma   90.00
#
_symmetry.space_group_name_H-M   'P 1'
#
loop_
_entity.id
_entity.type
_entity.pdbx_description
1 polymer ?
#
loop_
_entity_poly.entity_id
_entity_poly.type
_entity_poly.pdbx_seq_one_letter_code
_entity_poly.pdbx_strand_id
1 'polypeptide(L)'
;MYEAASLPIQYRTLTEVVPEPAREVERVAALREAMLHYKEALAIVRKQKETGLWGGNLLAPAPSKAMGWKEVGTIYQYRRLLELAWPPDARVFRFADRFLFRLLSRDDDPALLVEFQRAAKSDAGLGLWARSMGGQAAAAALARGAHQDDPRLRGAAHRIASDISMYLRSELAQKPFKKAQGKTVLDPLTYPPTVFSVEMLAFMPAVQRERAGFLERLAAYFSVPTPRRSFFILAGKKIFRPLFEILGDPLHADSQGRITDVPFAVYWLELLTRLGIVRQVPSAAKVLARLYSECDDQGIWSPAGLRATPKSTNPVVYQYFPLEGPGKSPAQRQTDVTFRLALIARLLGIPLNPSVLLPRSRSCTGRCFGSVLRPVTRWPVAPGSRVPTRMARWKVWFPRVPRPARRLLIGRPAIGPSIRRHYSRCWRPGKGKRWTAWAERCAISRDRAIRQREKWLAVARWQTSSLSWSLARSGV
;
A
#
# COMPACT_ATOMS: atom_id res chain seq x y z
N MET A 1 2.49 12.75 -21.73
CA MET A 1 2.06 11.82 -20.66
C MET A 1 1.10 12.52 -19.72
N TYR A 2 1.55 13.50 -18.94
CA TYR A 2 0.73 14.34 -18.05
C TYR A 2 -0.65 14.76 -18.62
N GLU A 3 -0.71 15.32 -19.82
CA GLU A 3 -1.98 15.82 -20.41
C GLU A 3 -3.02 14.73 -20.70
N ALA A 4 -2.59 13.47 -20.81
CA ALA A 4 -3.45 12.30 -20.99
C ALA A 4 -3.75 11.55 -19.68
N ALA A 5 -3.22 12.04 -18.55
CA ALA A 5 -3.49 11.51 -17.22
C ALA A 5 -4.91 11.85 -16.75
N SER A 6 -5.40 11.14 -15.75
CA SER A 6 -6.66 11.47 -15.11
C SER A 6 -6.62 12.86 -14.45
N LEU A 7 -7.79 13.51 -14.41
CA LEU A 7 -7.98 14.85 -13.85
C LEU A 7 -7.34 15.02 -12.44
N PRO A 8 -7.52 14.08 -11.47
CA PRO A 8 -6.83 14.15 -10.19
C PRO A 8 -5.30 14.17 -10.30
N ILE A 9 -4.69 13.35 -11.17
CA ILE A 9 -3.23 13.36 -11.35
C ILE A 9 -2.78 14.67 -11.98
N GLN A 10 -3.53 15.22 -12.94
CA GLN A 10 -3.19 16.51 -13.54
C GLN A 10 -3.17 17.63 -12.49
N TYR A 11 -4.27 17.80 -11.76
CA TYR A 11 -4.37 18.82 -10.71
C TYR A 11 -3.26 18.68 -9.66
N ARG A 12 -3.06 17.46 -9.14
CA ARG A 12 -2.11 17.22 -8.05
C ARG A 12 -0.65 17.30 -8.49
N THR A 13 -0.34 17.03 -9.75
CA THR A 13 1.00 17.30 -10.29
C THR A 13 1.31 18.79 -10.23
N LEU A 14 0.36 19.67 -10.59
CA LEU A 14 0.55 21.12 -10.44
C LEU A 14 0.65 21.56 -8.97
N THR A 15 -0.22 21.06 -8.08
CA THR A 15 -0.32 21.59 -6.71
C THR A 15 0.61 20.93 -5.69
N GLU A 16 1.11 19.71 -5.92
CA GLU A 16 1.98 18.99 -4.98
C GLU A 16 3.39 18.72 -5.53
N VAL A 17 3.56 18.62 -6.85
CA VAL A 17 4.87 18.30 -7.46
C VAL A 17 5.56 19.55 -8.02
N VAL A 18 4.86 20.37 -8.81
CA VAL A 18 5.41 21.60 -9.40
C VAL A 18 5.59 22.67 -8.31
N PRO A 19 6.76 23.34 -8.22
CA PRO A 19 6.99 24.46 -7.28
C PRO A 19 6.05 25.64 -7.53
N GLU A 20 5.69 26.37 -6.48
CA GLU A 20 4.72 27.48 -6.54
C GLU A 20 5.00 28.55 -7.60
N PRO A 21 6.24 29.06 -7.76
CA PRO A 21 6.55 30.05 -8.81
C PRO A 21 6.42 29.53 -10.25
N ALA A 22 6.22 28.22 -10.45
CA ALA A 22 6.08 27.59 -11.76
C ALA A 22 4.65 27.07 -12.03
N ARG A 23 3.65 27.52 -11.27
CA ARG A 23 2.24 27.10 -11.41
C ARG A 23 1.46 28.05 -12.31
N GLU A 24 0.90 27.51 -13.39
CA GLU A 24 -0.09 28.18 -14.24
C GLU A 24 -1.41 28.34 -13.45
N VAL A 25 -1.61 29.50 -12.81
CA VAL A 25 -2.74 29.73 -11.88
C VAL A 25 -4.10 29.50 -12.54
N GLU A 26 -4.29 30.02 -13.75
CA GLU A 26 -5.51 29.81 -14.56
C GLU A 26 -5.79 28.33 -14.81
N ARG A 27 -4.75 27.52 -15.06
CA ARG A 27 -4.86 26.08 -15.27
C ARG A 27 -5.19 25.32 -13.99
N VAL A 28 -4.65 25.75 -12.85
CA VAL A 28 -5.03 25.20 -11.54
C VAL A 28 -6.51 25.49 -11.26
N ALA A 29 -7.01 26.69 -11.59
CA ALA A 29 -8.43 27.03 -11.47
C ALA A 29 -9.31 26.23 -12.44
N ALA A 30 -8.95 26.12 -13.73
CA ALA A 30 -9.69 25.34 -14.71
C ALA A 30 -9.75 23.84 -14.35
N LEU A 31 -8.64 23.27 -13.83
CA LEU A 31 -8.64 21.91 -13.30
C LEU A 31 -9.47 21.80 -12.02
N ARG A 32 -9.46 22.80 -11.12
CA ARG A 32 -10.29 22.81 -9.91
C ARG A 32 -11.78 22.69 -10.23
N GLU A 33 -12.25 23.44 -11.22
CA GLU A 33 -13.62 23.37 -11.71
C GLU A 33 -13.91 22.00 -12.36
N ALA A 34 -12.99 21.49 -13.19
CA ALA A 34 -13.12 20.16 -13.78
C ALA A 34 -13.20 19.01 -12.74
N MET A 35 -12.63 19.17 -11.54
CA MET A 35 -12.80 18.19 -10.46
C MET A 35 -14.26 18.08 -9.99
N LEU A 36 -15.02 19.18 -9.97
CA LEU A 36 -16.43 19.19 -9.52
C LEU A 36 -17.31 18.28 -10.39
N HIS A 37 -16.94 18.12 -11.67
CA HIS A 37 -17.62 17.25 -12.63
C HIS A 37 -16.98 15.85 -12.75
N TYR A 38 -15.93 15.53 -11.97
CA TYR A 38 -15.22 14.27 -12.09
C TYR A 38 -16.06 13.08 -11.59
N LYS A 39 -16.34 12.13 -12.49
CA LYS A 39 -17.33 11.07 -12.32
C LYS A 39 -17.07 10.16 -11.10
N GLU A 40 -15.82 9.84 -10.78
CA GLU A 40 -15.51 9.01 -9.60
C GLU A 40 -15.78 9.77 -8.29
N ALA A 41 -15.38 11.04 -8.21
CA ALA A 41 -15.59 11.85 -7.01
C ALA A 41 -17.09 12.10 -6.78
N LEU A 42 -17.83 12.48 -7.83
CA LEU A 42 -19.29 12.62 -7.77
C LEU A 42 -20.00 11.32 -7.32
N ALA A 43 -19.53 10.15 -7.76
CA ALA A 43 -20.09 8.86 -7.35
C ALA A 43 -19.83 8.54 -5.86
N ILE A 44 -18.83 9.15 -5.24
CA ILE A 44 -18.58 9.07 -3.79
C ILE A 44 -19.41 10.12 -3.06
N VAL A 45 -19.39 11.39 -3.50
CA VAL A 45 -20.16 12.49 -2.87
C VAL A 45 -21.65 12.14 -2.80
N ARG A 46 -22.24 11.63 -3.89
CA ARG A 46 -23.66 11.23 -3.96
C ARG A 46 -24.03 10.04 -3.06
N LYS A 47 -23.05 9.36 -2.45
CA LYS A 47 -23.25 8.26 -1.50
C LYS A 47 -23.09 8.67 -0.03
N GLN A 48 -22.75 9.93 0.26
CA GLN A 48 -22.73 10.41 1.64
C GLN A 48 -24.17 10.49 2.17
N LYS A 49 -24.39 10.02 3.39
CA LYS A 49 -25.66 10.22 4.10
C LYS A 49 -25.69 11.59 4.78
N GLU A 50 -26.89 12.06 5.13
CA GLU A 50 -27.10 13.29 5.91
C GLU A 50 -26.34 13.31 7.25
N THR A 51 -26.00 12.13 7.79
CA THR A 51 -25.16 11.96 8.98
C THR A 51 -23.65 12.20 8.74
N GLY A 52 -23.26 12.57 7.52
CA GLY A 52 -21.85 12.71 7.09
C GLY A 52 -21.13 11.39 6.76
N LEU A 53 -21.79 10.25 6.96
CA LEU A 53 -21.18 8.92 6.84
C LEU A 53 -21.40 8.27 5.47
N TRP A 54 -20.44 7.45 5.04
CA TRP A 54 -20.57 6.54 3.89
C TRP A 54 -20.75 5.10 4.35
N GLY A 55 -21.43 4.28 3.54
CA GLY A 55 -21.54 2.83 3.72
C GLY A 55 -22.17 2.32 5.02
N GLY A 56 -22.67 3.23 5.88
CA GLY A 56 -23.09 2.93 7.24
C GLY A 56 -21.97 2.36 8.13
N ASN A 57 -20.70 2.67 7.84
CA ASN A 57 -19.54 2.17 8.58
C ASN A 57 -18.35 3.14 8.53
N LEU A 58 -17.40 2.96 9.43
CA LEU A 58 -16.23 3.83 9.60
C LEU A 58 -14.97 3.25 8.92
N LEU A 59 -14.65 2.00 9.21
CA LEU A 59 -13.30 1.43 9.00
C LEU A 59 -13.15 0.49 7.79
N ALA A 60 -14.19 0.21 7.01
CA ALA A 60 -14.06 -0.76 5.91
C ALA A 60 -13.25 -0.21 4.72
N PRO A 61 -12.09 -0.79 4.35
CA PRO A 61 -11.42 -0.44 3.09
C PRO A 61 -12.17 -0.97 1.86
N ALA A 62 -12.94 -2.04 2.01
CA ALA A 62 -13.66 -2.71 0.93
C ALA A 62 -14.86 -3.52 1.49
N PRO A 63 -15.89 -3.81 0.67
CA PRO A 63 -16.96 -4.76 1.02
C PRO A 63 -16.39 -6.11 1.45
N SER A 64 -16.88 -6.65 2.57
CA SER A 64 -16.39 -7.90 3.16
C SER A 64 -17.50 -8.62 3.92
N LYS A 65 -18.03 -9.70 3.33
CA LYS A 65 -19.03 -10.57 3.98
C LYS A 65 -18.52 -11.15 5.31
N ALA A 66 -17.21 -11.35 5.46
CA ALA A 66 -16.60 -11.89 6.68
C ALA A 66 -16.55 -10.87 7.84
N MET A 67 -16.59 -9.57 7.54
CA MET A 67 -16.60 -8.48 8.53
C MET A 67 -17.98 -7.80 8.65
N GLY A 68 -18.97 -8.21 7.85
CA GLY A 68 -20.29 -7.58 7.75
C GLY A 68 -20.33 -6.29 6.92
N TRP A 69 -19.21 -5.88 6.33
CA TRP A 69 -19.10 -4.63 5.57
C TRP A 69 -19.77 -4.75 4.20
N LYS A 70 -20.77 -3.89 3.94
CA LYS A 70 -21.51 -3.83 2.66
C LYS A 70 -20.84 -2.92 1.62
N GLU A 71 -20.27 -1.81 2.07
CA GLU A 71 -19.63 -0.79 1.24
C GLU A 71 -18.34 -0.27 1.92
N VAL A 72 -17.53 0.46 1.17
CA VAL A 72 -16.36 1.20 1.69
C VAL A 72 -16.80 2.21 2.75
N GLY A 73 -16.03 2.29 3.84
CA GLY A 73 -16.32 3.10 5.01
C GLY A 73 -15.92 4.56 4.90
N THR A 74 -16.42 5.33 5.87
CA THR A 74 -16.30 6.79 5.94
C THR A 74 -14.86 7.29 5.87
N ILE A 75 -13.91 6.67 6.60
CA ILE A 75 -12.49 7.08 6.58
C ILE A 75 -11.87 6.91 5.19
N TYR A 76 -12.22 5.81 4.51
CA TYR A 76 -11.68 5.48 3.19
C TYR A 76 -12.27 6.37 2.10
N GLN A 77 -13.56 6.70 2.17
CA GLN A 77 -14.19 7.62 1.21
C GLN A 77 -13.74 9.07 1.41
N TYR A 78 -13.61 9.54 2.66
CA TYR A 78 -13.04 10.85 2.98
C TYR A 78 -11.63 11.00 2.39
N ARG A 79 -10.73 10.05 2.70
CA ARG A 79 -9.36 10.06 2.18
C ARG A 79 -9.30 9.87 0.66
N ARG A 80 -10.25 9.15 0.06
CA ARG A 80 -10.37 9.02 -1.41
C ARG A 80 -10.76 10.34 -2.07
N LEU A 81 -11.69 11.11 -1.50
CA LEU A 81 -12.05 12.42 -2.04
C LEU A 81 -10.88 13.41 -2.02
N LEU A 82 -10.06 13.40 -0.96
CA LEU A 82 -8.82 14.18 -0.90
C LEU A 82 -7.81 13.73 -1.96
N GLU A 83 -7.60 12.41 -2.11
CA GLU A 83 -6.70 11.87 -3.13
C GLU A 83 -7.18 12.11 -4.57
N LEU A 84 -8.50 12.27 -4.76
CA LEU A 84 -9.17 12.72 -5.99
C LEU A 84 -9.20 14.25 -6.16
N ALA A 85 -8.52 15.02 -5.30
CA ALA A 85 -8.44 16.48 -5.33
C ALA A 85 -9.77 17.25 -5.18
N TRP A 86 -10.80 16.64 -4.58
CA TRP A 86 -12.05 17.32 -4.28
C TRP A 86 -11.82 18.51 -3.32
N PRO A 87 -12.53 19.65 -3.45
CA PRO A 87 -12.27 20.83 -2.60
C PRO A 87 -12.52 20.55 -1.11
N PRO A 88 -11.55 20.82 -0.20
CA PRO A 88 -11.64 20.47 1.22
C PRO A 88 -12.70 21.31 1.97
N ASP A 89 -13.01 22.50 1.47
CA ASP A 89 -14.05 23.42 1.94
C ASP A 89 -15.49 22.95 1.60
N ALA A 90 -15.63 21.99 0.69
CA ALA A 90 -16.92 21.49 0.24
C ALA A 90 -17.75 20.89 1.39
N ARG A 91 -19.07 21.06 1.30
CA ARG A 91 -20.06 20.60 2.31
C ARG A 91 -19.91 19.12 2.69
N VAL A 92 -19.41 18.29 1.76
CA VAL A 92 -19.15 16.86 1.96
C VAL A 92 -18.13 16.59 3.08
N PHE A 93 -17.06 17.38 3.17
CA PHE A 93 -16.06 17.24 4.23
C PHE A 93 -16.63 17.77 5.55
N ARG A 94 -17.18 18.99 5.56
CA ARG A 94 -17.77 19.63 6.75
C ARG A 94 -18.80 18.75 7.49
N PHE A 95 -19.58 17.94 6.77
CA PHE A 95 -20.48 16.96 7.39
C PHE A 95 -19.76 15.75 8.01
N ALA A 96 -18.71 15.22 7.36
CA ALA A 96 -17.89 14.17 7.92
C ALA A 96 -17.06 14.67 9.12
N ASP A 97 -16.48 15.86 9.03
CA ASP A 97 -15.63 16.47 10.07
C ASP A 97 -16.36 16.58 11.40
N ARG A 98 -17.66 16.95 11.39
CA ARG A 98 -18.52 16.95 12.59
C ARG A 98 -18.51 15.60 13.30
N PHE A 99 -18.50 14.49 12.57
CA PHE A 99 -18.42 13.14 13.14
C PHE A 99 -16.98 12.78 13.54
N LEU A 100 -15.99 13.08 12.71
CA LEU A 100 -14.59 12.77 12.97
C LEU A 100 -14.05 13.51 14.22
N PHE A 101 -14.41 14.78 14.42
CA PHE A 101 -14.03 15.51 15.64
C PHE A 101 -14.73 15.00 16.91
N ARG A 102 -15.94 14.41 16.82
CA ARG A 102 -16.55 13.71 17.95
C ARG A 102 -15.73 12.47 18.36
N LEU A 103 -15.22 11.70 17.39
CA LEU A 103 -14.34 10.55 17.66
C LEU A 103 -13.02 10.91 18.36
N LEU A 104 -12.52 12.14 18.22
CA LEU A 104 -11.30 12.61 18.90
C LEU A 104 -11.57 13.18 20.30
N SER A 105 -12.82 13.57 20.56
CA SER A 105 -13.31 14.16 21.80
C SER A 105 -13.59 13.07 22.86
N ARG A 106 -13.82 13.48 24.12
CA ARG A 106 -14.28 12.58 25.19
C ARG A 106 -15.80 12.39 25.11
N ASP A 107 -16.28 11.91 23.97
CA ASP A 107 -17.70 11.72 23.68
C ASP A 107 -18.05 10.23 23.73
N ASP A 108 -18.76 9.81 24.79
CA ASP A 108 -19.06 8.40 25.04
C ASP A 108 -20.37 7.89 24.41
N ASP A 109 -20.98 8.67 23.50
CA ASP A 109 -22.11 8.24 22.66
C ASP A 109 -21.84 6.87 21.98
N PRO A 110 -22.64 5.82 22.23
CA PRO A 110 -22.47 4.52 21.60
C PRO A 110 -22.65 4.55 20.07
N ALA A 111 -23.33 5.54 19.48
CA ALA A 111 -23.48 5.67 18.03
C ALA A 111 -22.14 5.92 17.31
N LEU A 112 -21.15 6.50 18.01
CA LEU A 112 -19.79 6.69 17.49
C LEU A 112 -19.05 5.38 17.20
N LEU A 113 -19.53 4.24 17.74
CA LEU A 113 -19.00 2.90 17.44
C LEU A 113 -19.46 2.35 16.08
N VAL A 114 -20.43 3.00 15.41
CA VAL A 114 -20.98 2.67 14.08
C VAL A 114 -21.19 1.16 13.87
N GLU A 115 -20.38 0.49 13.03
CA GLU A 115 -20.53 -0.94 12.72
C GLU A 115 -20.33 -1.87 13.94
N PHE A 116 -19.66 -1.40 15.00
CA PHE A 116 -19.42 -2.14 16.23
C PHE A 116 -20.47 -1.89 17.32
N GLN A 117 -21.31 -0.85 17.21
CA GLN A 117 -22.27 -0.43 18.26
C GLN A 117 -23.08 -1.60 18.84
N ARG A 118 -23.72 -2.39 17.98
CA ARG A 118 -24.57 -3.53 18.41
C ARG A 118 -23.77 -4.63 19.12
N ALA A 119 -22.52 -4.83 18.74
CA ALA A 119 -21.66 -5.87 19.30
C ALA A 119 -20.95 -5.44 20.59
N ALA A 120 -20.62 -4.16 20.73
CA ALA A 120 -19.99 -3.62 21.93
C ALA A 120 -20.90 -3.69 23.17
N LYS A 121 -22.23 -3.67 22.98
CA LYS A 121 -23.22 -3.84 24.08
C LYS A 121 -23.03 -5.11 24.92
N SER A 122 -22.47 -6.19 24.35
CA SER A 122 -22.18 -7.45 25.06
C SER A 122 -20.67 -7.75 25.21
N ASP A 123 -19.83 -6.79 24.79
CA ASP A 123 -18.38 -6.91 24.73
C ASP A 123 -17.69 -5.54 24.81
N ALA A 124 -17.54 -5.02 26.04
CA ALA A 124 -16.92 -3.71 26.28
C ALA A 124 -15.47 -3.62 25.74
N GLY A 125 -14.72 -4.73 25.72
CA GLY A 125 -13.37 -4.79 25.16
C GLY A 125 -13.34 -4.57 23.65
N LEU A 126 -14.37 -5.03 22.92
CA LEU A 126 -14.57 -4.68 21.52
C LEU A 126 -14.89 -3.20 21.34
N GLY A 127 -15.69 -2.62 22.25
CA GLY A 127 -16.01 -1.19 22.27
C GLY A 127 -14.76 -0.31 22.44
N LEU A 128 -13.88 -0.64 23.39
CA LEU A 128 -12.63 0.08 23.63
C LEU A 128 -11.67 0.01 22.43
N TRP A 129 -11.50 -1.17 21.84
CA TRP A 129 -10.71 -1.33 20.61
C TRP A 129 -11.29 -0.51 19.45
N ALA A 130 -12.62 -0.54 19.27
CA ALA A 130 -13.30 0.22 18.22
C ALA A 130 -13.17 1.75 18.42
N ARG A 131 -13.25 2.27 19.66
CA ARG A 131 -12.96 3.69 19.96
C ARG A 131 -11.51 4.05 19.63
N SER A 132 -10.53 3.23 20.05
CA SER A 132 -9.11 3.49 19.78
C SER A 132 -8.79 3.49 18.28
N MET A 133 -9.24 2.48 17.54
CA MET A 133 -9.00 2.37 16.11
C MET A 133 -9.77 3.46 15.32
N GLY A 134 -11.01 3.75 15.72
CA GLY A 134 -11.81 4.84 15.15
C GLY A 134 -11.20 6.22 15.35
N GLY A 135 -10.67 6.50 16.56
CA GLY A 135 -9.96 7.74 16.87
C GLY A 135 -8.66 7.89 16.07
N GLN A 136 -7.85 6.84 15.97
CA GLN A 136 -6.65 6.85 15.12
C GLN A 136 -6.99 7.11 13.64
N ALA A 137 -8.03 6.43 13.12
CA ALA A 137 -8.47 6.57 11.74
C ALA A 137 -9.06 7.95 11.43
N ALA A 138 -9.83 8.52 12.36
CA ALA A 138 -10.34 9.89 12.27
C ALA A 138 -9.20 10.92 12.32
N ALA A 139 -8.19 10.72 13.17
CA ALA A 139 -7.03 11.59 13.23
C ALA A 139 -6.21 11.56 11.93
N ALA A 140 -6.04 10.39 11.31
CA ALA A 140 -5.40 10.26 10.00
C ALA A 140 -6.17 10.97 8.88
N ALA A 141 -7.51 10.85 8.87
CA ALA A 141 -8.37 11.53 7.91
C ALA A 141 -8.28 13.07 8.07
N LEU A 142 -8.49 13.58 9.29
CA LEU A 142 -8.46 15.02 9.56
C LEU A 142 -7.07 15.65 9.35
N ALA A 143 -5.99 14.93 9.65
CA ALA A 143 -4.63 15.38 9.33
C ALA A 143 -4.41 15.51 7.81
N ARG A 144 -4.89 14.53 7.02
CA ARG A 144 -4.85 14.62 5.54
C ARG A 144 -5.77 15.73 5.00
N GLY A 145 -6.84 16.06 5.73
CA GLY A 145 -7.77 17.17 5.47
C GLY A 145 -7.26 18.57 5.84
N ALA A 146 -5.97 18.71 6.19
CA ALA A 146 -5.33 19.97 6.59
C ALA A 146 -5.83 20.58 7.93
N HIS A 147 -6.44 19.79 8.81
CA HIS A 147 -6.91 20.24 10.12
C HIS A 147 -5.86 20.15 11.25
N GLN A 148 -4.56 19.98 10.94
CA GLN A 148 -3.51 19.67 11.92
C GLN A 148 -3.39 20.64 13.12
N ASP A 149 -3.88 21.87 12.95
CA ASP A 149 -3.83 22.92 13.97
C ASP A 149 -5.04 22.90 14.94
N ASP A 150 -6.05 22.05 14.70
CA ASP A 150 -7.18 21.88 15.63
C ASP A 150 -6.72 21.24 16.96
N PRO A 151 -7.01 21.84 18.13
CA PRO A 151 -6.56 21.33 19.42
C PRO A 151 -6.98 19.89 19.74
N ARG A 152 -8.13 19.42 19.21
CA ARG A 152 -8.62 18.04 19.41
C ARG A 152 -7.80 17.06 18.59
N LEU A 153 -7.42 17.42 17.37
CA LEU A 153 -6.49 16.64 16.55
C LEU A 153 -5.07 16.65 17.14
N ARG A 154 -4.54 17.81 17.53
CA ARG A 154 -3.27 17.91 18.27
C ARG A 154 -3.26 17.00 19.50
N GLY A 155 -4.28 17.11 20.34
CA GLY A 155 -4.42 16.31 21.57
C GLY A 155 -4.65 14.82 21.34
N ALA A 156 -5.26 14.42 20.21
CA ALA A 156 -5.32 13.02 19.79
C ALA A 156 -3.95 12.51 19.33
N ALA A 157 -3.27 13.26 18.45
CA ALA A 157 -1.96 12.90 17.91
C ALA A 157 -0.89 12.75 19.00
N HIS A 158 -0.87 13.65 19.99
CA HIS A 158 0.03 13.54 21.14
C HIS A 158 -0.28 12.34 22.04
N ARG A 159 -1.55 11.93 22.22
CA ARG A 159 -1.89 10.68 22.93
C ARG A 159 -1.39 9.46 22.15
N ILE A 160 -1.81 9.32 20.90
CA ILE A 160 -1.46 8.19 20.02
C ILE A 160 0.07 8.01 19.91
N ALA A 161 0.82 9.11 19.76
CA ALA A 161 2.28 9.05 19.70
C ALA A 161 2.95 8.70 21.05
N SER A 162 2.34 9.07 22.19
CA SER A 162 2.79 8.61 23.50
C SER A 162 2.52 7.12 23.71
N ASP A 163 1.34 6.62 23.35
CA ASP A 163 0.94 5.21 23.48
C ASP A 163 1.88 4.30 22.68
N ILE A 164 2.12 4.65 21.41
CA ILE A 164 3.08 3.95 20.55
C ILE A 164 4.50 4.08 21.12
N SER A 165 4.91 5.26 21.61
CA SER A 165 6.25 5.41 22.22
C SER A 165 6.39 4.68 23.56
N MET A 166 5.30 4.30 24.24
CA MET A 166 5.35 3.39 25.39
C MET A 166 5.53 1.94 24.92
N TYR A 167 4.70 1.49 23.96
CA TYR A 167 4.84 0.17 23.36
C TYR A 167 6.25 -0.08 22.79
N LEU A 168 6.80 0.84 21.99
CA LEU A 168 8.13 0.74 21.39
C LEU A 168 9.29 0.67 22.40
N ARG A 169 9.06 1.00 23.68
CA ARG A 169 10.04 0.87 24.78
C ARG A 169 9.80 -0.36 25.66
N SER A 170 8.73 -1.12 25.42
CA SER A 170 8.33 -2.28 26.24
C SER A 170 8.81 -3.61 25.64
N GLU A 171 8.91 -4.65 26.48
CA GLU A 171 9.19 -6.01 25.99
C GLU A 171 8.16 -6.51 24.96
N LEU A 172 6.93 -5.98 25.00
CA LEU A 172 5.87 -6.31 24.06
C LEU A 172 6.24 -5.92 22.61
N ALA A 173 7.15 -4.97 22.38
CA ALA A 173 7.66 -4.69 21.03
C ALA A 173 8.51 -5.85 20.47
N GLN A 174 9.19 -6.61 21.33
CA GLN A 174 9.99 -7.78 20.95
C GLN A 174 9.16 -9.07 20.95
N LYS A 175 8.22 -9.19 21.90
CA LYS A 175 7.37 -10.39 22.11
C LYS A 175 5.86 -10.05 22.04
N PRO A 176 5.34 -9.51 20.93
CA PRO A 176 3.97 -8.96 20.86
C PRO A 176 2.84 -10.00 20.87
N PHE A 177 3.14 -11.30 21.03
CA PHE A 177 2.20 -12.39 20.77
C PHE A 177 1.96 -13.29 21.98
N LYS A 178 0.68 -13.52 22.32
CA LYS A 178 0.25 -14.58 23.24
C LYS A 178 -0.66 -15.62 22.58
N LYS A 179 -1.06 -16.63 23.35
CA LYS A 179 -2.05 -17.64 22.95
C LYS A 179 -3.41 -17.32 23.57
N ALA A 180 -4.44 -17.26 22.74
CA ALA A 180 -5.83 -17.11 23.18
C ALA A 180 -6.77 -17.81 22.18
N GLN A 181 -7.83 -18.45 22.68
CA GLN A 181 -8.83 -19.17 21.86
C GLN A 181 -8.20 -20.11 20.80
N GLY A 182 -7.13 -20.82 21.16
CA GLY A 182 -6.35 -21.71 20.27
C GLY A 182 -5.48 -21.02 19.21
N LYS A 183 -5.59 -19.69 19.05
CA LYS A 183 -4.85 -18.90 18.04
C LYS A 183 -3.63 -18.21 18.64
N THR A 184 -2.70 -17.82 17.78
CA THR A 184 -1.71 -16.78 18.11
C THR A 184 -2.42 -15.43 17.98
N VAL A 185 -2.49 -14.67 19.06
CA VAL A 185 -3.06 -13.31 19.06
C VAL A 185 -1.97 -12.30 19.36
N LEU A 186 -2.13 -11.10 18.82
CA LEU A 186 -1.47 -9.90 19.35
C LEU A 186 -1.96 -9.69 20.80
N ASP A 187 -1.07 -9.28 21.70
CA ASP A 187 -1.49 -8.97 23.07
C ASP A 187 -2.37 -7.70 23.11
N PRO A 188 -3.56 -7.71 23.74
CA PRO A 188 -4.39 -6.50 23.91
C PRO A 188 -3.72 -5.35 24.67
N LEU A 189 -2.59 -5.58 25.35
CA LEU A 189 -1.77 -4.53 25.96
C LEU A 189 -0.73 -3.92 24.98
N THR A 190 -0.61 -4.44 23.77
CA THR A 190 0.26 -3.84 22.73
C THR A 190 -0.43 -2.66 22.06
N TYR A 191 0.34 -1.61 21.78
CA TYR A 191 -0.09 -0.44 20.99
C TYR A 191 0.90 -0.23 19.83
N PRO A 192 0.96 -1.16 18.86
CA PRO A 192 1.82 -1.00 17.70
C PRO A 192 1.39 0.18 16.84
N PRO A 193 2.31 0.75 16.04
CA PRO A 193 1.93 1.70 14.99
C PRO A 193 0.84 1.08 14.11
N THR A 194 -0.21 1.85 13.83
CA THR A 194 -1.16 1.53 12.76
C THR A 194 -0.87 2.38 11.53
N VAL A 195 -1.31 1.92 10.36
CA VAL A 195 -1.29 2.73 9.13
C VAL A 195 -1.87 4.13 9.34
N PHE A 196 -2.96 4.23 10.11
CA PHE A 196 -3.59 5.50 10.45
C PHE A 196 -2.70 6.37 11.34
N SER A 197 -2.08 5.82 12.39
CA SER A 197 -1.15 6.60 13.22
C SER A 197 0.09 7.08 12.47
N VAL A 198 0.60 6.28 11.52
CA VAL A 198 1.78 6.64 10.71
C VAL A 198 1.42 7.73 9.70
N GLU A 199 0.24 7.63 9.07
CA GLU A 199 -0.29 8.65 8.18
C GLU A 199 -0.61 9.96 8.92
N MET A 200 -1.28 9.90 10.07
CA MET A 200 -1.53 11.06 10.94
C MET A 200 -0.22 11.80 11.25
N LEU A 201 0.83 11.09 11.68
CA LEU A 201 2.14 11.69 11.91
C LEU A 201 2.75 12.26 10.63
N ALA A 202 2.62 11.58 9.49
CA ALA A 202 3.15 12.01 8.20
C ALA A 202 2.53 13.33 7.70
N PHE A 203 1.28 13.63 8.07
CA PHE A 203 0.61 14.89 7.73
C PHE A 203 0.64 15.95 8.86
N MET A 204 1.32 15.70 9.99
CA MET A 204 1.41 16.64 11.13
C MET A 204 2.87 17.05 11.45
N PRO A 205 3.53 17.87 10.60
CA PRO A 205 4.96 18.23 10.76
C PRO A 205 5.27 19.01 12.05
N ALA A 206 4.30 19.69 12.67
CA ALA A 206 4.49 20.26 14.01
C ALA A 206 4.75 19.17 15.06
N VAL A 207 3.87 18.17 15.13
CA VAL A 207 3.97 17.02 16.04
C VAL A 207 5.24 16.18 15.76
N GLN A 208 5.67 16.10 14.50
CA GLN A 208 6.97 15.49 14.15
C GLN A 208 8.15 16.19 14.84
N ARG A 209 8.24 17.53 14.74
CA ARG A 209 9.31 18.32 15.37
C ARG A 209 9.27 18.20 16.90
N GLU A 210 8.09 18.31 17.49
CA GLU A 210 7.87 18.12 18.94
C GLU A 210 8.20 16.71 19.44
N ARG A 211 8.37 15.73 18.54
CA ARG A 211 8.60 14.31 18.87
C ARG A 211 9.74 13.68 18.06
N ALA A 212 10.77 14.44 17.70
CA ALA A 212 11.89 13.97 16.85
C ALA A 212 12.50 12.64 17.33
N GLY A 213 12.91 12.54 18.60
CA GLY A 213 13.49 11.31 19.17
C GLY A 213 12.52 10.11 19.29
N PHE A 214 11.22 10.31 19.05
CA PHE A 214 10.27 9.21 18.86
C PHE A 214 10.26 8.71 17.41
N LEU A 215 10.45 9.59 16.42
CA LEU A 215 10.57 9.19 15.01
C LEU A 215 11.83 8.34 14.76
N GLU A 216 12.92 8.61 15.46
CA GLU A 216 14.13 7.75 15.46
C GLU A 216 13.82 6.32 15.93
N ARG A 217 13.09 6.18 17.05
CA ARG A 217 12.63 4.87 17.55
C ARG A 217 11.65 4.19 16.59
N LEU A 218 10.80 4.97 15.92
CA LEU A 218 9.87 4.48 14.91
C LEU A 218 10.60 3.97 13.65
N ALA A 219 11.66 4.67 13.21
CA ALA A 219 12.53 4.24 12.12
C ALA A 219 13.34 2.99 12.47
N ALA A 220 13.85 2.89 13.70
CA ALA A 220 14.49 1.67 14.20
C ALA A 220 13.50 0.49 14.22
N TYR A 221 12.26 0.71 14.66
CA TYR A 221 11.20 -0.31 14.62
C TYR A 221 10.89 -0.77 13.19
N PHE A 222 10.70 0.17 12.26
CA PHE A 222 10.49 -0.12 10.84
C PHE A 222 11.75 -0.62 10.10
N SER A 223 12.90 -0.75 10.78
CA SER A 223 14.08 -1.42 10.22
C SER A 223 14.12 -2.93 10.55
N VAL A 224 13.22 -3.42 11.41
CA VAL A 224 13.06 -4.85 11.73
C VAL A 224 12.01 -5.46 10.81
N PRO A 225 12.25 -6.57 10.09
CA PRO A 225 11.29 -7.15 9.14
C PRO A 225 10.04 -7.69 9.84
N THR A 226 8.85 -7.53 9.22
CA THR A 226 7.59 -8.02 9.80
C THR A 226 7.62 -9.51 10.16
N PRO A 227 7.11 -9.89 11.36
CA PRO A 227 7.02 -11.29 11.77
C PRO A 227 6.26 -12.17 10.77
N ARG A 228 6.93 -13.19 10.22
CA ARG A 228 6.34 -14.20 9.29
C ARG A 228 5.25 -15.07 9.92
N ARG A 229 4.97 -14.92 11.22
CA ARG A 229 3.99 -15.72 11.97
C ARG A 229 2.60 -15.11 11.79
N SER A 230 1.66 -15.88 11.26
CA SER A 230 0.26 -15.45 11.22
C SER A 230 -0.28 -15.23 12.63
N PHE A 231 -0.88 -14.05 12.82
CA PHE A 231 -1.46 -13.59 14.08
C PHE A 231 -2.87 -13.03 13.84
N PHE A 232 -3.57 -12.74 14.94
CA PHE A 232 -4.91 -12.20 14.94
C PHE A 232 -5.03 -11.11 16.02
N ILE A 233 -5.97 -10.17 15.85
CA ILE A 233 -6.28 -9.16 16.87
C ILE A 233 -7.36 -9.72 17.79
N LEU A 234 -7.13 -9.70 19.11
CA LEU A 234 -8.12 -10.03 20.12
C LEU A 234 -8.73 -8.73 20.66
N ALA A 235 -9.95 -8.42 20.22
CA ALA A 235 -10.70 -7.23 20.63
C ALA A 235 -11.88 -7.70 21.50
N GLY A 236 -11.71 -7.61 22.82
CA GLY A 236 -12.65 -8.20 23.77
C GLY A 236 -12.73 -9.72 23.62
N LYS A 237 -13.92 -10.24 23.34
CA LYS A 237 -14.17 -11.67 23.08
C LYS A 237 -13.95 -12.04 21.60
N LYS A 238 -13.91 -11.07 20.69
CA LYS A 238 -13.80 -11.31 19.24
C LYS A 238 -12.35 -11.40 18.75
N ILE A 239 -12.15 -12.21 17.70
CA ILE A 239 -10.85 -12.36 17.03
C ILE A 239 -10.96 -12.00 15.54
N PHE A 240 -10.18 -11.00 15.14
CA PHE A 240 -10.10 -10.50 13.75
C PHE A 240 -8.75 -10.83 13.11
N ARG A 241 -8.68 -10.86 11.77
CA ARG A 241 -7.38 -10.76 11.08
C ARG A 241 -6.86 -9.32 11.25
N PRO A 242 -5.54 -9.11 11.45
CA PRO A 242 -4.97 -7.77 11.42
C PRO A 242 -5.20 -7.14 10.04
N LEU A 243 -5.37 -5.82 10.03
CA LEU A 243 -5.59 -5.03 8.81
C LEU A 243 -4.86 -3.70 8.88
N PHE A 244 -4.78 -3.08 10.05
CA PHE A 244 -4.25 -1.72 10.21
C PHE A 244 -2.93 -1.71 10.97
N GLU A 245 -2.65 -2.76 11.74
CA GLU A 245 -1.54 -2.92 12.67
C GLU A 245 -0.23 -3.24 11.93
N ILE A 246 0.81 -2.45 12.17
CA ILE A 246 2.12 -2.56 11.52
C ILE A 246 3.13 -3.06 12.55
N LEU A 247 3.65 -4.26 12.35
CA LEU A 247 4.69 -4.87 13.18
C LEU A 247 6.00 -4.89 12.40
N GLY A 248 6.91 -3.95 12.66
CA GLY A 248 8.13 -3.78 11.87
C GLY A 248 7.88 -3.31 10.43
N ASP A 249 8.77 -3.68 9.51
CA ASP A 249 8.74 -3.28 8.10
C ASP A 249 7.70 -4.05 7.26
N PRO A 250 6.65 -3.39 6.74
CA PRO A 250 5.68 -4.01 5.86
C PRO A 250 6.17 -4.14 4.40
N LEU A 251 7.34 -3.60 4.03
CA LEU A 251 7.92 -3.82 2.70
C LEU A 251 8.50 -5.24 2.61
N HIS A 252 7.69 -6.17 2.12
CA HIS A 252 8.11 -7.54 1.79
C HIS A 252 8.99 -7.59 0.51
N ALA A 253 10.08 -6.84 0.50
CA ALA A 253 11.01 -6.72 -0.60
C ALA A 253 12.05 -7.87 -0.61
N ASP A 254 12.55 -8.20 -1.80
CA ASP A 254 13.66 -9.15 -1.95
C ASP A 254 15.04 -8.51 -1.69
N SER A 255 16.11 -9.30 -1.80
CA SER A 255 17.48 -8.82 -1.61
C SER A 255 17.90 -7.73 -2.61
N GLN A 256 17.24 -7.64 -3.76
CA GLN A 256 17.45 -6.66 -4.83
C GLN A 256 16.51 -5.45 -4.73
N GLY A 257 15.62 -5.40 -3.72
CA GLY A 257 14.64 -4.33 -3.55
C GLY A 257 13.39 -4.47 -4.43
N ARG A 258 13.19 -5.62 -5.08
CA ARG A 258 11.96 -5.88 -5.85
C ARG A 258 10.80 -6.17 -4.92
N ILE A 259 9.61 -5.80 -5.36
CA ILE A 259 8.37 -5.84 -4.60
C ILE A 259 7.23 -6.35 -5.50
N THR A 260 6.27 -7.05 -4.91
CA THR A 260 5.07 -7.52 -5.62
C THR A 260 3.92 -6.52 -5.58
N ASP A 261 3.77 -5.80 -4.46
CA ASP A 261 2.70 -4.84 -4.22
C ASP A 261 3.20 -3.39 -4.40
N VAL A 262 3.44 -3.01 -5.66
CA VAL A 262 3.92 -1.66 -6.01
C VAL A 262 3.04 -0.53 -5.42
N PRO A 263 1.70 -0.58 -5.50
CA PRO A 263 0.86 0.47 -4.92
C PRO A 263 1.01 0.63 -3.41
N PHE A 264 1.10 -0.48 -2.66
CA PHE A 264 1.35 -0.40 -1.22
C PHE A 264 2.74 0.17 -0.92
N ALA A 265 3.76 -0.22 -1.69
CA ALA A 265 5.11 0.29 -1.49
C ALA A 265 5.22 1.79 -1.76
N VAL A 266 4.68 2.32 -2.87
CA VAL A 266 4.75 3.78 -3.11
C VAL A 266 3.92 4.58 -2.10
N TYR A 267 2.81 4.04 -1.61
CA TYR A 267 2.08 4.63 -0.46
C TYR A 267 2.95 4.71 0.79
N TRP A 268 3.59 3.59 1.17
CA TRP A 268 4.44 3.51 2.36
C TRP A 268 5.69 4.40 2.23
N LEU A 269 6.30 4.45 1.06
CA LEU A 269 7.43 5.34 0.76
C LEU A 269 7.04 6.82 0.82
N GLU A 270 5.83 7.22 0.40
CA GLU A 270 5.34 8.59 0.61
C GLU A 270 5.24 8.90 2.11
N LEU A 271 4.65 8.01 2.93
CA LEU A 271 4.55 8.23 4.38
C LEU A 271 5.92 8.33 5.06
N LEU A 272 6.83 7.37 4.80
CA LEU A 272 8.18 7.41 5.38
C LEU A 272 8.98 8.63 4.90
N THR A 273 8.70 9.16 3.70
CA THR A 273 9.32 10.37 3.18
C THR A 273 8.79 11.61 3.90
N ARG A 274 7.47 11.74 4.05
CA ARG A 274 6.82 12.83 4.81
C ARG A 274 7.19 12.85 6.29
N LEU A 275 7.62 11.71 6.85
CA LEU A 275 8.16 11.56 8.20
C LEU A 275 9.69 11.81 8.30
N GLY A 276 10.39 12.04 7.19
CA GLY A 276 11.85 12.22 7.14
C GLY A 276 12.69 10.95 7.35
N ILE A 277 12.07 9.78 7.54
CA ILE A 277 12.76 8.54 7.95
C ILE A 277 13.01 7.53 6.82
N VAL A 278 12.57 7.79 5.59
CA VAL A 278 12.73 6.86 4.44
C VAL A 278 14.17 6.46 4.13
N ARG A 279 15.16 7.30 4.48
CA ARG A 279 16.60 7.00 4.34
C ARG A 279 17.18 6.20 5.51
N GLN A 280 16.50 6.20 6.66
CA GLN A 280 16.90 5.48 7.87
C GLN A 280 16.48 4.01 7.82
N VAL A 281 15.31 3.74 7.21
CA VAL A 281 14.78 2.38 7.01
C VAL A 281 15.47 1.71 5.79
N PRO A 282 16.31 0.67 5.97
CA PRO A 282 17.21 0.21 4.89
C PRO A 282 16.48 -0.45 3.71
N SER A 283 15.36 -1.11 3.97
CA SER A 283 14.49 -1.70 2.94
C SER A 283 13.80 -0.62 2.12
N ALA A 284 13.23 0.40 2.77
CA ALA A 284 12.59 1.54 2.13
C ALA A 284 13.55 2.28 1.19
N ALA A 285 14.76 2.59 1.68
CA ALA A 285 15.81 3.17 0.85
C ALA A 285 16.15 2.31 -0.37
N LYS A 286 16.23 0.97 -0.20
CA LYS A 286 16.51 0.03 -1.32
C LYS A 286 15.37 -0.06 -2.32
N VAL A 287 14.11 -0.16 -1.87
CA VAL A 287 12.93 -0.23 -2.75
C VAL A 287 12.76 1.08 -3.52
N LEU A 288 12.98 2.22 -2.86
CA LEU A 288 12.92 3.53 -3.50
C LEU A 288 14.01 3.67 -4.58
N ALA A 289 15.25 3.29 -4.28
CA ALA A 289 16.33 3.26 -5.26
C ALA A 289 16.02 2.30 -6.43
N ARG A 290 15.39 1.15 -6.15
CA ARG A 290 14.95 0.20 -7.18
C ARG A 290 13.90 0.81 -8.11
N LEU A 291 12.88 1.48 -7.57
CA LEU A 291 11.83 2.13 -8.35
C LEU A 291 12.37 3.28 -9.22
N TYR A 292 13.30 4.09 -8.70
CA TYR A 292 14.00 5.07 -9.55
C TYR A 292 14.90 4.42 -10.61
N SER A 293 15.51 3.26 -10.35
CA SER A 293 16.24 2.48 -11.37
C SER A 293 15.35 1.82 -12.44
N GLU A 294 14.03 1.96 -12.31
CA GLU A 294 13.03 1.55 -13.30
C GLU A 294 12.40 2.74 -14.02
N CYS A 295 12.88 3.96 -13.77
CA CYS A 295 12.52 5.16 -14.52
C CYS A 295 13.43 5.34 -15.75
N ASP A 296 12.90 5.94 -16.81
CA ASP A 296 13.68 6.32 -18.01
C ASP A 296 14.41 7.67 -17.84
N ASP A 297 15.11 8.12 -18.89
CA ASP A 297 15.84 9.39 -18.92
C ASP A 297 14.94 10.65 -18.80
N GLN A 298 13.61 10.49 -18.78
CA GLN A 298 12.63 11.55 -18.50
C GLN A 298 12.05 11.43 -17.07
N GLY A 299 12.36 10.36 -16.33
CA GLY A 299 11.80 10.07 -15.03
C GLY A 299 10.45 9.33 -15.08
N ILE A 300 10.06 8.78 -16.23
CA ILE A 300 8.83 8.00 -16.39
C ILE A 300 9.09 6.57 -15.92
N TRP A 301 8.28 6.06 -14.97
CA TRP A 301 8.44 4.70 -14.46
C TRP A 301 8.02 3.67 -15.53
N SER A 302 8.98 2.88 -16.00
CA SER A 302 8.85 1.96 -17.13
C SER A 302 9.59 0.63 -16.86
N PRO A 303 9.17 -0.16 -15.86
CA PRO A 303 9.82 -1.42 -15.52
C PRO A 303 9.68 -2.45 -16.66
N ALA A 304 10.73 -3.27 -16.80
CA ALA A 304 10.78 -4.32 -17.81
C ALA A 304 9.58 -5.30 -17.66
N GLY A 305 8.71 -5.32 -18.67
CA GLY A 305 7.57 -6.25 -18.74
C GLY A 305 6.23 -5.74 -18.18
N LEU A 306 5.99 -4.43 -18.11
CA LEU A 306 4.73 -3.83 -17.62
C LEU A 306 3.47 -4.16 -18.49
N ARG A 307 2.93 -5.37 -18.30
CA ARG A 307 1.77 -5.90 -19.05
C ARG A 307 0.41 -5.34 -18.63
N ALA A 308 0.29 -4.81 -17.42
CA ALA A 308 -0.94 -4.23 -16.86
C ALA A 308 -0.61 -3.18 -15.79
N THR A 309 -1.57 -2.32 -15.44
CA THR A 309 -1.46 -1.42 -14.29
C THR A 309 -1.25 -2.26 -13.01
N PRO A 310 -0.32 -1.87 -12.11
CA PRO A 310 -0.14 -2.55 -10.84
C PRO A 310 -1.43 -2.65 -10.03
N LYS A 311 -1.52 -3.65 -9.14
CA LYS A 311 -2.68 -3.84 -8.25
C LYS A 311 -2.20 -4.17 -6.86
N SER A 312 -2.83 -3.58 -5.85
CA SER A 312 -2.58 -3.96 -4.47
C SER A 312 -3.38 -5.20 -4.08
N THR A 313 -2.77 -6.03 -3.26
CA THR A 313 -3.41 -7.08 -2.47
C THR A 313 -3.80 -6.57 -1.08
N ASN A 314 -3.19 -5.47 -0.62
CA ASN A 314 -3.53 -4.82 0.64
C ASN A 314 -4.71 -3.85 0.44
N PRO A 315 -5.90 -4.10 1.03
CA PRO A 315 -7.06 -3.22 0.83
C PRO A 315 -6.86 -1.82 1.47
N VAL A 316 -5.89 -1.66 2.37
CA VAL A 316 -5.57 -0.40 3.08
C VAL A 316 -5.16 0.76 2.16
N VAL A 317 -4.81 0.51 0.89
CA VAL A 317 -4.46 1.56 -0.08
C VAL A 317 -5.57 1.91 -1.08
N TYR A 318 -6.81 1.42 -0.86
CA TYR A 318 -7.97 1.72 -1.71
C TYR A 318 -8.18 3.21 -1.99
N GLN A 319 -8.03 4.09 -0.98
CA GLN A 319 -8.15 5.54 -1.14
C GLN A 319 -7.11 6.11 -2.12
N TYR A 320 -5.93 5.51 -2.16
CA TYR A 320 -4.72 6.08 -2.73
C TYR A 320 -4.47 5.61 -4.17
N PHE A 321 -4.83 4.36 -4.51
CA PHE A 321 -4.50 3.80 -5.82
C PHE A 321 -5.62 2.90 -6.37
N PRO A 322 -5.96 2.99 -7.68
CA PRO A 322 -5.42 3.92 -8.69
C PRO A 322 -6.17 5.26 -8.72
N LEU A 323 -5.53 6.31 -9.22
CA LEU A 323 -6.13 7.59 -9.64
C LEU A 323 -6.38 7.67 -11.15
N GLU A 324 -5.60 6.93 -11.96
CA GLU A 324 -5.67 6.98 -13.44
C GLU A 324 -6.98 6.39 -14.02
N GLY A 325 -7.73 5.64 -13.21
CA GLY A 325 -8.94 4.93 -13.63
C GLY A 325 -8.67 3.65 -14.46
N PRO A 326 -9.71 3.05 -15.07
CA PRO A 326 -9.59 1.79 -15.81
C PRO A 326 -9.00 1.97 -17.21
N GLY A 327 -7.67 2.17 -17.27
CA GLY A 327 -6.93 2.32 -18.53
C GLY A 327 -6.47 1.02 -19.20
N LYS A 328 -6.07 1.12 -20.48
CA LYS A 328 -5.42 0.04 -21.25
C LYS A 328 -4.10 0.45 -21.92
N SER A 329 -3.87 1.75 -22.18
CA SER A 329 -2.65 2.20 -22.85
C SER A 329 -1.40 1.94 -22.01
N PRO A 330 -0.18 1.88 -22.59
CA PRO A 330 1.05 1.77 -21.80
C PRO A 330 1.20 2.90 -20.78
N ALA A 331 0.99 4.15 -21.22
CA ALA A 331 1.05 5.34 -20.37
C ALA A 331 0.16 5.20 -19.12
N GLN A 332 -1.11 4.79 -19.28
CA GLN A 332 -2.05 4.61 -18.16
C GLN A 332 -1.62 3.55 -17.12
N ARG A 333 -0.65 2.68 -17.45
CA ARG A 333 -0.06 1.73 -16.48
C ARG A 333 1.07 2.35 -15.67
N GLN A 334 1.64 3.43 -16.18
CA GLN A 334 2.82 4.14 -15.67
C GLN A 334 2.45 5.42 -14.93
N THR A 335 1.36 6.10 -15.33
CA THR A 335 1.00 7.47 -14.86
C THR A 335 0.97 7.63 -13.35
N ASP A 336 0.19 6.80 -12.64
CA ASP A 336 0.03 6.91 -11.19
C ASP A 336 1.36 6.71 -10.45
N VAL A 337 2.08 5.62 -10.76
CA VAL A 337 3.38 5.34 -10.12
C VAL A 337 4.41 6.42 -10.44
N THR A 338 4.42 6.95 -11.67
CA THR A 338 5.29 8.07 -12.07
C THR A 338 4.95 9.34 -11.27
N PHE A 339 3.67 9.67 -11.12
CA PHE A 339 3.21 10.78 -10.27
C PHE A 339 3.62 10.58 -8.80
N ARG A 340 3.46 9.38 -8.23
CA ARG A 340 3.89 9.09 -6.84
C ARG A 340 5.39 9.21 -6.65
N LEU A 341 6.20 8.73 -7.60
CA LEU A 341 7.65 8.87 -7.54
C LEU A 341 8.08 10.33 -7.70
N ALA A 342 7.44 11.11 -8.57
CA ALA A 342 7.68 12.55 -8.67
C ALA A 342 7.30 13.30 -7.37
N LEU A 343 6.19 12.95 -6.73
CA LEU A 343 5.80 13.49 -5.42
C LEU A 343 6.82 13.15 -4.32
N ILE A 344 7.28 11.89 -4.26
CA ILE A 344 8.33 11.47 -3.32
C ILE A 344 9.65 12.20 -3.59
N ALA A 345 10.05 12.39 -4.85
CA ALA A 345 11.22 13.17 -5.23
C ALA A 345 11.11 14.64 -4.77
N ARG A 346 9.96 15.28 -5.02
CA ARG A 346 9.67 16.66 -4.60
C ARG A 346 9.70 16.83 -3.08
N LEU A 347 9.22 15.85 -2.32
CA LEU A 347 9.28 15.83 -0.86
C LEU A 347 10.70 15.58 -0.33
N LEU A 348 11.53 14.83 -1.06
CA LEU A 348 12.95 14.60 -0.74
C LEU A 348 13.90 15.74 -1.13
N GLY A 349 13.39 16.81 -1.74
CA GLY A 349 14.21 17.89 -2.29
C GLY A 349 15.06 17.47 -3.49
N ILE A 350 14.70 16.37 -4.17
CA ILE A 350 15.37 15.95 -5.41
C ILE A 350 14.88 16.88 -6.53
N PRO A 351 15.78 17.51 -7.31
CA PRO A 351 15.37 18.39 -8.40
C PRO A 351 14.67 17.59 -9.50
N LEU A 352 13.49 18.06 -9.89
CA LEU A 352 12.71 17.51 -11.00
C LEU A 352 12.81 18.46 -12.19
N ASN A 353 12.88 17.91 -13.40
CA ASN A 353 12.78 18.71 -14.62
C ASN A 353 11.30 19.02 -14.93
N PRO A 354 10.82 20.27 -14.81
CA PRO A 354 9.41 20.58 -14.99
C PRO A 354 8.92 20.34 -16.42
N SER A 355 9.82 20.39 -17.41
CA SER A 355 9.48 20.24 -18.84
C SER A 355 9.05 18.82 -19.27
N VAL A 356 9.05 17.85 -18.35
CA VAL A 356 8.43 16.53 -18.54
C VAL A 356 7.00 16.48 -17.97
N LEU A 357 6.74 17.26 -16.91
CA LEU A 357 5.47 17.30 -16.19
C LEU A 357 4.51 18.38 -16.69
N LEU A 358 5.02 19.38 -17.42
CA LEU A 358 4.24 20.43 -18.08
C LEU A 358 4.43 20.34 -19.59
N PRO A 359 3.39 20.61 -20.41
CA PRO A 359 3.60 20.81 -21.83
C PRO A 359 4.47 22.04 -22.08
N ARG A 360 5.24 22.04 -23.16
CA ARG A 360 5.96 23.25 -23.60
C ARG A 360 4.95 24.25 -24.16
N SER A 361 4.82 25.41 -23.51
CA SER A 361 4.17 26.57 -24.12
C SER A 361 4.87 26.92 -25.44
N ARG A 362 4.09 27.06 -26.52
CA ARG A 362 4.62 27.47 -27.84
C ARG A 362 4.70 29.00 -27.92
N SER A 363 5.63 29.57 -27.15
CA SER A 363 5.88 31.01 -27.11
C SER A 363 7.38 31.30 -26.96
N CYS A 364 7.84 32.38 -27.59
CA CYS A 364 9.21 32.91 -27.55
C CYS A 364 10.29 32.03 -28.23
N THR A 365 10.55 32.34 -29.50
CA THR A 365 11.79 31.97 -30.19
C THR A 365 13.00 32.63 -29.54
N GLY A 366 13.91 31.85 -28.96
CA GLY A 366 15.18 32.34 -28.42
C GLY A 366 16.27 31.28 -28.50
N ARG A 367 17.44 31.62 -29.07
CA ARG A 367 18.59 30.71 -29.15
C ARG A 367 19.38 30.76 -27.85
N CYS A 368 19.50 29.62 -27.16
CA CYS A 368 20.53 29.40 -26.14
C CYS A 368 21.25 28.07 -26.40
N PHE A 369 22.51 27.99 -25.98
CA PHE A 369 23.43 26.91 -26.34
C PHE A 369 23.08 25.56 -25.69
N GLY A 370 23.42 24.47 -26.39
CA GLY A 370 23.31 23.12 -25.85
C GLY A 370 24.45 22.79 -24.89
N SER A 371 24.12 22.14 -23.77
CA SER A 371 25.08 21.57 -22.84
C SER A 371 24.72 20.11 -22.53
N VAL A 372 25.53 19.17 -23.00
CA VAL A 372 25.34 17.73 -22.74
C VAL A 372 25.80 17.40 -21.33
N LEU A 373 24.88 17.08 -20.43
CA LEU A 373 25.20 16.66 -19.06
C LEU A 373 25.62 15.19 -19.00
N ARG A 374 26.71 14.93 -18.30
CA ARG A 374 27.23 13.58 -18.02
C ARG A 374 26.45 12.91 -16.88
N PRO A 375 26.39 11.56 -16.83
CA PRO A 375 25.68 10.85 -15.77
C PRO A 375 26.29 11.12 -14.38
N VAL A 376 25.47 11.60 -13.45
CA VAL A 376 25.87 11.91 -12.06
C VAL A 376 25.86 10.64 -11.22
N THR A 377 27.03 10.00 -11.08
CA THR A 377 27.21 8.75 -10.34
C THR A 377 27.58 8.93 -8.85
N ARG A 378 27.28 10.10 -8.26
CA ARG A 378 27.46 10.35 -6.82
C ARG A 378 26.26 11.04 -6.19
N TRP A 379 25.65 10.35 -5.22
CA TRP A 379 24.75 10.95 -4.25
C TRP A 379 25.56 11.80 -3.24
N PRO A 380 25.11 13.00 -2.86
CA PRO A 380 25.78 13.79 -1.83
C PRO A 380 25.61 13.15 -0.45
N VAL A 381 26.73 12.83 0.20
CA VAL A 381 26.78 12.42 1.60
C VAL A 381 26.82 13.69 2.47
N ALA A 382 26.05 13.72 3.55
CA ALA A 382 26.04 14.87 4.46
C ALA A 382 27.39 15.00 5.21
N PRO A 383 27.98 16.21 5.31
CA PRO A 383 29.23 16.43 6.03
C PRO A 383 28.96 16.45 7.55
N GLY A 384 29.44 15.46 8.31
CA GLY A 384 29.19 15.46 9.76
C GLY A 384 29.53 14.23 10.61
N SER A 385 30.51 13.40 10.26
CA SER A 385 30.98 12.36 11.20
C SER A 385 32.47 12.00 11.01
N ARG A 386 33.24 12.08 12.10
CA ARG A 386 34.62 11.56 12.19
C ARG A 386 34.60 10.21 12.91
N VAL A 387 34.89 9.12 12.19
CA VAL A 387 35.14 7.78 12.75
C VAL A 387 36.33 7.18 11.96
N PRO A 388 37.32 6.52 12.60
CA PRO A 388 38.66 6.39 12.02
C PRO A 388 38.84 5.28 10.98
N THR A 389 39.97 5.38 10.28
CA THR A 389 40.45 4.51 9.21
C THR A 389 40.73 3.06 9.65
N ARG A 390 40.21 2.09 8.91
CA ARG A 390 40.93 0.84 8.57
C ARG A 390 40.46 0.30 7.21
N MET A 391 41.41 -0.15 6.39
CA MET A 391 41.15 -0.58 5.01
C MET A 391 40.64 -2.03 4.93
N ALA A 392 39.74 -2.30 3.99
CA ALA A 392 39.54 -3.62 3.40
C ALA A 392 39.37 -3.48 1.87
N ARG A 393 40.38 -3.86 1.09
CA ARG A 393 40.33 -3.78 -0.38
C ARG A 393 39.41 -4.87 -0.94
N TRP A 394 38.45 -4.49 -1.80
CA TRP A 394 37.74 -5.41 -2.68
C TRP A 394 38.12 -5.14 -4.14
N LYS A 395 38.63 -6.16 -4.83
CA LYS A 395 39.00 -6.09 -6.26
C LYS A 395 37.74 -6.22 -7.12
N VAL A 396 37.56 -5.32 -8.09
CA VAL A 396 36.55 -5.47 -9.16
C VAL A 396 37.08 -6.41 -10.23
N TRP A 397 36.23 -7.29 -10.76
CA TRP A 397 36.55 -8.18 -11.87
C TRP A 397 35.62 -7.88 -13.07
N PHE A 398 36.20 -7.61 -14.23
CA PHE A 398 35.48 -7.39 -15.49
C PHE A 398 35.69 -8.58 -16.43
N PRO A 399 34.62 -9.26 -16.91
CA PRO A 399 34.72 -10.16 -18.05
C PRO A 399 34.73 -9.37 -19.37
N ARG A 400 35.69 -9.65 -20.26
CA ARG A 400 35.69 -9.16 -21.65
C ARG A 400 34.78 -10.04 -22.54
N VAL A 401 34.26 -9.43 -23.61
CA VAL A 401 33.49 -10.11 -24.67
C VAL A 401 34.44 -10.80 -25.67
N PRO A 402 34.08 -11.99 -26.19
CA PRO A 402 34.57 -12.47 -27.48
C PRO A 402 33.46 -12.76 -28.52
N ARG A 403 33.84 -12.69 -29.80
CA ARG A 403 33.15 -13.17 -31.01
C ARG A 403 34.26 -13.77 -31.92
N PRO A 404 33.96 -14.59 -32.96
CA PRO A 404 32.98 -15.67 -33.02
C PRO A 404 33.46 -16.94 -33.81
N ALA A 405 32.57 -17.93 -33.94
CA ALA A 405 32.34 -18.78 -35.14
C ALA A 405 32.96 -20.21 -35.30
N ARG A 406 32.22 -21.01 -36.10
CA ARG A 406 32.47 -22.37 -36.68
C ARG A 406 32.35 -23.56 -35.69
N ARG A 407 31.40 -24.50 -35.88
CA ARG A 407 31.34 -25.68 -36.82
C ARG A 407 32.36 -26.75 -36.39
N LEU A 408 32.08 -28.04 -36.15
CA LEU A 408 31.02 -29.03 -36.52
C LEU A 408 30.81 -30.06 -35.32
N LEU A 409 29.92 -31.07 -35.21
CA LEU A 409 28.76 -31.65 -35.94
C LEU A 409 27.86 -32.56 -35.00
N ILE A 410 27.12 -33.53 -35.57
CA ILE A 410 26.48 -34.80 -35.08
C ILE A 410 26.92 -35.35 -33.69
N GLY A 411 26.08 -36.01 -32.85
CA GLY A 411 24.73 -36.59 -33.08
C GLY A 411 23.95 -37.08 -31.82
N ARG A 412 22.98 -38.02 -32.00
CA ARG A 412 21.97 -38.53 -31.03
C ARG A 412 22.33 -39.95 -30.47
N PRO A 413 21.43 -40.73 -29.78
CA PRO A 413 20.88 -40.57 -28.41
C PRO A 413 20.83 -41.86 -27.54
N ALA A 414 20.47 -41.76 -26.25
CA ALA A 414 19.82 -42.82 -25.42
C ALA A 414 19.07 -42.12 -24.24
N ILE A 415 17.81 -42.41 -23.85
CA ILE A 415 17.09 -43.63 -23.46
C ILE A 415 17.48 -44.15 -22.05
N GLY A 416 16.49 -44.31 -21.16
CA GLY A 416 16.58 -45.23 -20.00
C GLY A 416 16.10 -44.66 -18.65
N PRO A 417 15.22 -45.36 -17.89
CA PRO A 417 14.71 -44.89 -16.59
C PRO A 417 15.03 -45.82 -15.40
N SER A 418 14.81 -45.36 -14.17
CA SER A 418 14.48 -46.24 -13.05
C SER A 418 13.60 -45.56 -11.98
N ILE A 419 12.83 -46.39 -11.25
CA ILE A 419 11.95 -46.00 -10.14
C ILE A 419 12.06 -47.12 -9.09
N ARG A 420 12.27 -46.80 -7.80
CA ARG A 420 11.62 -47.46 -6.63
C ARG A 420 12.22 -47.09 -5.26
N ARG A 421 11.30 -46.87 -4.30
CA ARG A 421 11.38 -47.26 -2.87
C ARG A 421 12.45 -46.54 -2.00
N HIS A 422 12.40 -46.57 -0.67
CA HIS A 422 11.45 -47.20 0.26
C HIS A 422 10.93 -46.20 1.32
N TYR A 423 9.73 -46.46 1.85
CA TYR A 423 9.25 -45.95 3.15
C TYR A 423 8.95 -47.16 4.04
N SER A 424 9.33 -47.10 5.31
CA SER A 424 8.94 -48.09 6.34
C SER A 424 9.04 -47.47 7.74
N ARG A 425 7.94 -47.53 8.50
CA ARG A 425 7.93 -47.38 9.98
C ARG A 425 6.71 -48.11 10.56
N CYS A 426 6.87 -48.61 11.77
CA CYS A 426 6.02 -49.64 12.36
C CYS A 426 4.64 -49.14 12.83
N TRP A 427 3.73 -50.08 13.07
CA TRP A 427 2.36 -49.82 13.52
C TRP A 427 2.00 -50.78 14.67
N ARG A 428 1.47 -50.27 15.79
CA ARG A 428 0.64 -51.02 16.76
C ARG A 428 -0.39 -50.08 17.41
N PRO A 429 -1.51 -50.60 17.95
CA PRO A 429 -2.79 -49.89 17.89
C PRO A 429 -3.27 -49.29 19.22
N GLY A 430 -4.20 -48.35 19.14
CA GLY A 430 -4.96 -47.87 20.29
C GLY A 430 -6.09 -46.89 19.93
N LYS A 431 -7.30 -47.18 20.45
CA LYS A 431 -8.51 -46.32 20.49
C LYS A 431 -9.15 -45.98 19.13
N GLY A 432 -10.28 -46.64 18.85
CA GLY A 432 -11.25 -46.27 17.80
C GLY A 432 -11.98 -44.94 18.08
N LYS A 433 -13.04 -44.66 17.32
CA LYS A 433 -13.80 -43.37 17.27
C LYS A 433 -13.12 -42.18 16.58
N ARG A 434 -11.85 -42.26 16.13
CA ARG A 434 -11.24 -41.26 15.21
C ARG A 434 -11.30 -41.63 13.72
N TRP A 435 -11.49 -42.90 13.38
CA TRP A 435 -11.38 -43.39 12.00
C TRP A 435 -12.55 -43.00 11.09
N THR A 436 -13.80 -43.08 11.58
CA THR A 436 -15.00 -42.67 10.82
C THR A 436 -14.92 -41.21 10.39
N ALA A 437 -14.70 -40.31 11.35
CA ALA A 437 -14.57 -38.87 11.11
C ALA A 437 -13.29 -38.46 10.35
N TRP A 438 -12.40 -39.39 10.00
CA TRP A 438 -11.31 -39.18 9.04
C TRP A 438 -11.66 -39.75 7.66
N ALA A 439 -12.24 -40.96 7.60
CA ALA A 439 -12.74 -41.58 6.38
C ALA A 439 -13.78 -40.69 5.68
N GLU A 440 -14.74 -40.11 6.41
CA GLU A 440 -15.71 -39.14 5.89
C GLU A 440 -15.02 -37.90 5.28
N ARG A 441 -13.99 -37.36 5.94
CA ARG A 441 -13.23 -36.21 5.42
C ARG A 441 -12.40 -36.56 4.19
N CYS A 442 -11.84 -37.76 4.13
CA CYS A 442 -11.15 -38.28 2.95
C CYS A 442 -12.13 -38.53 1.79
N ALA A 443 -13.33 -39.07 2.06
CA ALA A 443 -14.40 -39.22 1.08
C ALA A 443 -14.82 -37.86 0.52
N ILE A 444 -15.24 -36.91 1.36
CA ILE A 444 -15.64 -35.54 0.97
C ILE A 444 -14.52 -34.80 0.19
N SER A 445 -13.26 -35.05 0.54
CA SER A 445 -12.11 -34.48 -0.20
C SER A 445 -11.96 -35.11 -1.60
N ARG A 446 -12.05 -36.44 -1.71
CA ARG A 446 -12.02 -37.18 -2.98
C ARG A 446 -13.19 -36.77 -3.88
N ASP A 447 -14.36 -36.57 -3.29
CA ASP A 447 -15.60 -36.18 -3.96
C ASP A 447 -15.57 -34.73 -4.49
N ARG A 448 -14.85 -33.84 -3.79
CA ARG A 448 -14.51 -32.51 -4.32
C ARG A 448 -13.49 -32.59 -5.45
N ALA A 449 -12.46 -33.43 -5.33
CA ALA A 449 -11.45 -33.61 -6.37
C ALA A 449 -12.05 -34.18 -7.67
N ILE A 450 -12.97 -35.14 -7.57
CA ILE A 450 -13.74 -35.68 -8.70
C ILE A 450 -14.57 -34.58 -9.35
N ARG A 451 -15.44 -33.90 -8.59
CA ARG A 451 -16.30 -32.82 -9.13
C ARG A 451 -15.51 -31.62 -9.66
N GLN A 452 -14.29 -31.39 -9.19
CA GLN A 452 -13.39 -30.36 -9.72
C GLN A 452 -12.71 -30.83 -11.02
N ARG A 453 -12.32 -32.11 -11.12
CA ARG A 453 -11.82 -32.73 -12.36
C ARG A 453 -12.88 -32.77 -13.45
N GLU A 454 -14.14 -33.08 -13.11
CA GLU A 454 -15.28 -33.06 -14.03
C GLU A 454 -15.53 -31.66 -14.59
N LYS A 455 -15.45 -30.61 -13.75
CA LYS A 455 -15.53 -29.22 -14.21
C LYS A 455 -14.39 -28.84 -15.17
N TRP A 456 -13.16 -29.29 -14.90
CA TRP A 456 -12.05 -29.11 -15.84
C TRP A 456 -12.27 -29.86 -17.17
N LEU A 457 -12.81 -31.09 -17.13
CA LEU A 457 -13.14 -31.86 -18.33
C LEU A 457 -14.31 -31.24 -19.13
N ALA A 458 -15.29 -30.64 -18.46
CA ALA A 458 -16.37 -29.90 -19.10
C ALA A 458 -15.87 -28.63 -19.81
N VAL A 459 -14.97 -27.87 -19.17
CA VAL A 459 -14.30 -26.70 -19.80
C VAL A 459 -13.44 -27.13 -20.99
N ALA A 460 -12.69 -28.23 -20.87
CA ALA A 460 -11.88 -28.77 -21.97
C ALA A 460 -12.75 -29.21 -23.17
N ARG A 461 -13.88 -29.90 -22.92
CA ARG A 461 -14.85 -30.26 -23.96
C ARG A 461 -15.47 -29.03 -24.62
N TRP A 462 -15.82 -28.00 -23.84
CA TRP A 462 -16.36 -26.75 -24.39
C TRP A 462 -15.35 -26.03 -25.30
N GLN A 463 -14.06 -26.04 -24.93
CA GLN A 463 -13.00 -25.48 -25.77
C GLN A 463 -12.80 -26.28 -27.07
N THR A 464 -12.80 -27.62 -27.04
CA THR A 464 -12.69 -28.41 -28.28
C THR A 464 -13.94 -28.28 -29.16
N SER A 465 -15.14 -28.19 -28.58
CA SER A 465 -16.36 -27.84 -29.32
C SER A 465 -16.28 -26.46 -29.98
N SER A 466 -15.75 -25.43 -29.29
CA SER A 466 -15.58 -24.11 -29.89
C SER A 466 -14.55 -24.09 -31.02
N LEU A 467 -13.47 -24.88 -30.94
CA LEU A 467 -12.47 -25.00 -32.00
C LEU A 467 -13.04 -25.70 -33.24
N SER A 468 -13.86 -26.74 -33.04
CA SER A 468 -14.61 -27.40 -34.12
C SER A 468 -15.58 -26.42 -34.81
N TRP A 469 -16.31 -25.60 -34.05
CA TRP A 469 -17.21 -24.57 -34.59
C TRP A 469 -16.47 -23.43 -35.32
N SER A 470 -15.25 -23.08 -34.90
CA SER A 470 -14.41 -22.12 -35.61
C SER A 470 -13.96 -22.66 -36.97
N LEU A 471 -13.45 -23.90 -37.01
CA LEU A 471 -13.00 -24.55 -38.24
C LEU A 471 -14.14 -24.75 -39.24
N ALA A 472 -15.34 -25.09 -38.77
CA ALA A 472 -16.53 -25.23 -39.61
C ALA A 472 -17.08 -23.90 -40.18
N ARG A 473 -16.48 -22.75 -39.85
CA ARG A 473 -16.83 -21.43 -40.41
C ARG A 473 -15.72 -20.81 -41.27
N SER A 474 -14.52 -21.36 -41.26
CA SER A 474 -13.43 -21.00 -42.18
C SER A 474 -13.41 -22.00 -43.34
N GLY A 475 -14.26 -21.80 -44.34
CA GLY A 475 -14.36 -22.69 -45.50
C GLY A 475 -13.13 -22.64 -46.39
N VAL A 476 -12.39 -23.76 -46.42
CA VAL A 476 -11.39 -24.18 -47.41
C VAL A 476 -11.55 -25.68 -47.57
#